data_AF-A0A938PHF2-F1
#
_entry.id   AF-A0A938PHF2-F1
#
_cell.length_a   1.000
_cell.length_b   1.000
_cell.length_c   1.000
_cell.angle_alpha   90.00
_cell.angle_beta   90.00
_cell.angle_gamma   90.00
#
_symmetry.space_group_name_H-M   'P 1'
#
loop_
_entity.id
_entity.type
_entity.pdbx_description
1 polymer ?
#
loop_
_entity_poly.entity_id
_entity_poly.type
_entity_poly.pdbx_seq_one_letter_code
_entity_poly.pdbx_strand_id
1 'polypeptide(L)'
;MADFQKHLYMIVHPNNALVASQLEPDKFGEHYTTGSAKHFGGKVIFAELDINFRDKYFEIDKYLAETVADDKGQPKKTKFISSYNVLEHVPLSAILKLYLVTTNGKVLALNPAPDTHYHDPKKIRIYQEICPLDTLVASNKDHKEFGKFITTQKAKGAPKILFAQIDFDVDNFIESNKNQELPHIDLPGVNPSRFYDCITELINHPDKLTKTISLGGILRDLSYKFLRHGFWFACCDETKFFPMPSLDELENQYYYWWKFEK
;
A
#
# COMPACT_ATOMS: atom_id res chain seq x y z
N MET A 1 15.17 34.42 3.14
CA MET A 1 14.29 33.40 2.53
C MET A 1 13.77 32.55 3.66
N ALA A 2 12.48 32.20 3.68
CA ALA A 2 11.96 31.31 4.72
C ALA A 2 12.65 29.94 4.58
N ASP A 3 13.25 29.45 5.67
CA ASP A 3 13.87 28.13 5.71
C ASP A 3 12.79 27.11 6.08
N PHE A 4 12.34 26.33 5.11
CA PHE A 4 11.35 25.28 5.32
C PHE A 4 12.08 23.95 5.48
N GLN A 5 11.63 23.16 6.47
CA GLN A 5 12.10 21.80 6.67
C GLN A 5 11.88 20.97 5.38
N LYS A 6 12.87 20.16 5.04
CA LYS A 6 12.83 19.27 3.87
C LYS A 6 12.49 17.86 4.31
N HIS A 7 11.67 17.20 3.51
CA HIS A 7 11.22 15.83 3.72
C HIS A 7 11.54 14.98 2.49
N LEU A 8 11.73 13.68 2.72
CA LEU A 8 11.78 12.66 1.67
C LEU A 8 10.51 11.83 1.74
N TYR A 9 9.73 11.85 0.67
CA TYR A 9 8.53 11.04 0.53
C TYR A 9 8.70 10.02 -0.58
N MET A 10 8.41 8.75 -0.25
CA MET A 10 8.29 7.67 -1.22
C MET A 10 6.81 7.41 -1.49
N ILE A 11 6.35 7.78 -2.68
CA ILE A 11 5.02 7.40 -3.15
C ILE A 11 5.05 5.91 -3.51
N VAL A 12 4.03 5.18 -3.05
CA VAL A 12 3.87 3.73 -3.26
C VAL A 12 2.53 3.39 -3.91
N HIS A 13 1.60 4.35 -3.98
CA HIS A 13 0.39 4.24 -4.79
C HIS A 13 -0.03 5.65 -5.25
N PRO A 14 -0.34 5.86 -6.55
CA PRO A 14 -0.46 4.85 -7.61
C PRO A 14 0.86 4.52 -8.33
N ASN A 15 1.94 5.26 -8.09
CA ASN A 15 3.25 5.01 -8.70
C ASN A 15 4.33 4.87 -7.63
N ASN A 16 5.51 4.36 -8.02
CA ASN A 16 6.66 4.24 -7.13
C ASN A 16 7.68 5.34 -7.40
N ALA A 17 7.67 6.40 -6.59
CA ALA A 17 8.50 7.60 -6.82
C ALA A 17 9.10 8.13 -5.52
N LEU A 18 10.30 8.68 -5.60
CA LEU A 18 11.00 9.36 -4.52
C LEU A 18 10.97 10.87 -4.77
N VAL A 19 10.47 11.62 -3.79
CA VAL A 19 10.22 13.06 -3.92
C VAL A 19 10.81 13.79 -2.72
N ALA A 20 11.57 14.84 -2.98
CA ALA A 20 11.92 15.85 -1.99
C ALA A 20 10.83 16.94 -1.94
N SER A 21 10.47 17.39 -0.74
CA SER A 21 9.43 18.40 -0.53
C SER A 21 9.75 19.29 0.66
N GLN A 22 9.26 20.53 0.63
CA GLN A 22 9.18 21.44 1.79
C GLN A 22 7.78 21.47 2.43
N LEU A 23 6.88 20.57 1.99
CA LEU A 23 5.55 20.45 2.58
C LEU A 23 5.56 19.38 3.68
N GLU A 24 4.88 19.72 4.78
CA GLU A 24 4.43 18.74 5.76
C GLU A 24 3.52 17.68 5.13
N PRO A 25 3.41 16.47 5.72
CA PRO A 25 2.70 15.34 5.12
C PRO A 25 1.25 15.65 4.73
N ASP A 26 0.53 16.41 5.57
CA ASP A 26 -0.86 16.81 5.29
C ASP A 26 -0.97 17.63 4.00
N LYS A 27 -0.06 18.59 3.80
CA LYS A 27 -0.02 19.47 2.63
C LYS A 27 0.53 18.76 1.41
N PHE A 28 1.45 17.82 1.60
CA PHE A 28 1.95 16.96 0.53
C PHE A 28 0.84 16.05 -0.02
N GLY A 29 0.11 15.36 0.85
CA GLY A 29 -1.02 14.50 0.44
C GLY A 29 -2.15 15.29 -0.21
N GLU A 30 -2.53 16.44 0.36
CA GLU A 30 -3.51 17.36 -0.22
C GLU A 30 -3.08 17.80 -1.63
N HIS A 31 -1.80 18.16 -1.84
CA HIS A 31 -1.29 18.58 -3.14
C HIS A 31 -1.48 17.54 -4.26
N TYR A 32 -1.31 16.24 -3.96
CA TYR A 32 -1.41 15.17 -4.97
C TYR A 32 -2.84 14.77 -5.33
N THR A 33 -3.80 14.98 -4.43
CA THR A 33 -5.20 14.58 -4.60
C THR A 33 -6.11 15.72 -5.02
N THR A 34 -5.77 16.95 -4.63
CA THR A 34 -6.55 18.16 -4.95
C THR A 34 -5.88 19.05 -6.01
N GLY A 35 -4.60 18.79 -6.35
CA GLY A 35 -3.78 19.64 -7.20
C GLY A 35 -3.62 19.16 -8.65
N SER A 36 -4.15 19.97 -9.58
CA SER A 36 -4.12 19.79 -11.05
C SER A 36 -4.86 18.54 -11.56
N ALA A 37 -5.57 18.68 -12.68
CA ALA A 37 -6.42 17.67 -13.31
C ALA A 37 -5.71 16.36 -13.76
N LYS A 38 -4.47 16.11 -13.32
CA LYS A 38 -3.64 14.95 -13.71
C LYS A 38 -3.87 13.70 -12.84
N HIS A 39 -4.42 13.83 -11.63
CA HIS A 39 -4.79 12.71 -10.75
C HIS A 39 -6.25 12.88 -10.30
N PHE A 40 -7.17 12.70 -11.24
CA PHE A 40 -8.60 12.74 -10.98
C PHE A 40 -9.09 11.33 -10.62
N GLY A 41 -9.20 11.02 -9.33
CA GLY A 41 -10.01 9.89 -8.84
C GLY A 41 -9.29 8.70 -8.19
N GLY A 42 -8.05 8.85 -7.71
CA GLY A 42 -7.34 7.75 -7.03
C GLY A 42 -6.95 8.08 -5.59
N LYS A 43 -6.80 7.05 -4.76
CA LYS A 43 -6.12 7.14 -3.46
C LYS A 43 -4.64 7.40 -3.69
N VAL A 44 -3.99 8.05 -2.71
CA VAL A 44 -2.54 8.17 -2.69
C VAL A 44 -2.04 7.53 -1.41
N ILE A 45 -0.98 6.73 -1.53
CA ILE A 45 -0.25 6.19 -0.39
C ILE A 45 1.20 6.59 -0.57
N PHE A 46 1.77 7.19 0.46
CA PHE A 46 3.18 7.55 0.49
C PHE A 46 3.77 7.30 1.87
N ALA A 47 5.07 7.06 1.93
CA ALA A 47 5.81 6.92 3.17
C ALA A 47 6.78 8.09 3.34
N GLU A 48 6.98 8.52 4.58
CA GLU A 48 8.08 9.42 4.94
C GLU A 48 9.32 8.59 5.24
N LEU A 49 10.44 9.00 4.65
CA LEU A 49 11.73 8.38 4.85
C LEU A 49 12.59 9.22 5.78
N ASP A 50 13.56 8.59 6.45
CA ASP A 50 14.64 9.31 7.13
C ASP A 50 15.33 10.25 6.15
N ILE A 51 15.37 11.54 6.48
CA ILE A 51 16.01 12.59 5.65
C ILE A 51 17.49 12.31 5.39
N ASN A 52 18.13 11.48 6.22
CA ASN A 52 19.53 11.07 6.10
C ASN A 52 19.73 9.80 5.26
N PHE A 53 18.65 9.13 4.83
CA PHE A 53 18.75 7.96 3.95
C PHE A 53 19.48 8.30 2.66
N ARG A 54 20.46 7.48 2.28
CA ARG A 54 21.20 7.59 1.01
C ARG A 54 21.35 6.21 0.38
N ASP A 55 21.17 6.14 -0.93
CA ASP A 55 21.49 4.98 -1.77
C ASP A 55 22.11 5.48 -3.07
N LYS A 56 23.10 4.75 -3.59
CA LYS A 56 23.83 5.11 -4.83
C LYS A 56 22.94 5.23 -6.06
N TYR A 57 21.75 4.62 -6.04
CA TYR A 57 20.77 4.70 -7.11
C TYR A 57 20.09 6.08 -7.19
N PHE A 58 20.15 6.89 -6.11
CA PHE A 58 19.48 8.17 -6.03
C PHE A 58 20.47 9.34 -5.82
N GLU A 59 20.36 10.40 -6.61
CA GLU A 59 21.10 11.66 -6.40
C GLU A 59 20.44 12.54 -5.30
N ILE A 60 20.17 11.98 -4.11
CA ILE A 60 19.34 12.64 -3.07
C ILE A 60 19.87 14.02 -2.68
N ASP A 61 21.18 14.16 -2.42
CA ASP A 61 21.77 15.43 -1.97
C ASP A 61 21.60 16.55 -2.99
N LYS A 62 21.80 16.24 -4.28
CA LYS A 62 21.60 17.17 -5.39
C LYS A 62 20.16 17.68 -5.42
N TYR A 63 19.19 16.77 -5.37
CA TYR A 63 17.78 17.15 -5.45
C TYR A 63 17.26 17.82 -4.17
N LEU A 64 17.80 17.49 -2.99
CA LEU A 64 17.55 18.24 -1.76
C LEU A 64 18.11 19.65 -1.85
N ALA A 65 19.30 19.85 -2.41
CA ALA A 65 19.87 21.19 -2.64
C ALA A 65 19.00 22.04 -3.60
N GLU A 66 18.41 21.41 -4.62
CA GLU A 66 17.47 22.05 -5.55
C GLU A 66 16.05 22.25 -4.99
N THR A 67 15.76 21.68 -3.82
CA THR A 67 14.46 21.80 -3.14
C THR A 67 14.47 23.06 -2.28
N VAL A 68 14.21 24.20 -2.92
CA VAL A 68 14.19 25.53 -2.30
C VAL A 68 12.91 26.28 -2.64
N ALA A 69 12.55 27.23 -1.77
CA ALA A 69 11.37 28.07 -1.96
C ALA A 69 11.44 28.82 -3.31
N ASP A 70 10.27 29.09 -3.89
CA ASP A 70 10.19 29.85 -5.14
C ASP A 70 10.45 31.36 -4.94
N ASP A 71 10.46 32.12 -6.03
CA ASP A 71 10.70 33.58 -6.02
C ASP A 71 9.66 34.35 -5.18
N LYS A 72 8.50 33.74 -4.89
CA LYS A 72 7.44 34.30 -4.05
C LYS A 72 7.55 33.84 -2.58
N GLY A 73 8.62 33.14 -2.23
CA GLY A 73 8.87 32.60 -0.90
C GLY A 73 7.98 31.41 -0.53
N GLN A 74 7.30 30.78 -1.49
CA GLN A 74 6.45 29.62 -1.22
C GLN A 74 7.28 28.33 -1.16
N PRO A 75 6.91 27.37 -0.29
CA PRO A 75 7.65 26.12 -0.15
C PRO A 75 7.61 25.32 -1.47
N LYS A 76 8.73 24.68 -1.81
CA LYS A 76 8.81 23.74 -2.91
C LYS A 76 7.89 22.54 -2.65
N LYS A 77 6.80 22.46 -3.39
CA LYS A 77 5.81 21.38 -3.22
C LYS A 77 6.37 20.00 -3.51
N THR A 78 7.07 19.85 -4.64
CA THR A 78 7.63 18.57 -5.10
C THR A 78 8.88 18.79 -5.93
N LYS A 79 9.90 17.97 -5.69
CA LYS A 79 11.05 17.76 -6.57
C LYS A 79 11.31 16.26 -6.68
N PHE A 80 11.05 15.70 -7.85
CA PHE A 80 11.26 14.26 -8.08
C PHE A 80 12.76 13.93 -8.11
N ILE A 81 13.13 12.91 -7.35
CA ILE A 81 14.48 12.32 -7.27
C ILE A 81 14.54 11.08 -8.18
N SER A 82 13.52 10.24 -8.09
CA SER A 82 13.32 9.08 -8.97
C SER A 82 11.83 8.81 -9.15
N SER A 83 11.47 8.20 -10.27
CA SER A 83 10.08 7.83 -10.60
C SER A 83 9.91 6.33 -10.83
N TYR A 84 10.93 5.51 -10.54
CA TYR A 84 10.92 4.08 -10.77
C TYR A 84 11.86 3.34 -9.81
N ASN A 85 11.50 2.08 -9.50
CA ASN A 85 12.31 1.12 -8.71
C ASN A 85 12.85 1.74 -7.42
N VAL A 86 11.98 2.46 -6.71
CA VAL A 86 12.34 3.22 -5.51
C VAL A 86 12.31 2.31 -4.30
N LEU A 87 11.20 1.59 -4.09
CA LEU A 87 11.01 0.76 -2.89
C LEU A 87 12.14 -0.25 -2.75
N GLU A 88 12.56 -0.86 -3.85
CA GLU A 88 13.60 -1.86 -3.95
C GLU A 88 14.97 -1.36 -3.44
N HIS A 89 15.21 -0.05 -3.51
CA HIS A 89 16.43 0.60 -3.04
C HIS A 89 16.30 1.24 -1.64
N VAL A 90 15.10 1.25 -1.05
CA VAL A 90 14.88 1.78 0.30
C VAL A 90 14.95 0.64 1.33
N PRO A 91 15.86 0.69 2.32
CA PRO A 91 15.85 -0.26 3.43
C PRO A 91 14.61 -0.03 4.30
N LEU A 92 14.01 -1.10 4.83
CA LEU A 92 12.76 -0.96 5.60
C LEU A 92 12.94 -0.09 6.86
N SER A 93 14.15 -0.10 7.43
CA SER A 93 14.53 0.77 8.56
C SER A 93 14.37 2.27 8.24
N ALA A 94 14.60 2.71 7.01
CA ALA A 94 14.49 4.11 6.61
C ALA A 94 13.03 4.59 6.48
N ILE A 95 12.04 3.68 6.40
CA ILE A 95 10.61 4.03 6.28
C ILE A 95 10.07 4.41 7.65
N LEU A 96 9.82 5.69 7.93
CA LEU A 96 9.45 6.17 9.26
C LEU A 96 7.95 6.05 9.54
N LYS A 97 7.11 6.51 8.59
CA LYS A 97 5.65 6.55 8.68
C LYS A 97 5.02 6.25 7.34
N LEU A 98 3.81 5.71 7.35
CA LEU A 98 2.99 5.51 6.15
C LEU A 98 1.78 6.44 6.21
N TYR A 99 1.43 7.07 5.10
CA TYR A 99 0.34 8.04 5.01
C TYR A 99 -0.69 7.58 4.01
N LEU A 100 -1.96 7.53 4.44
CA LEU A 100 -3.10 7.21 3.59
C LEU A 100 -3.86 8.48 3.26
N VAL A 101 -4.00 8.77 1.96
CA VAL A 101 -4.66 9.98 1.49
C VAL A 101 -6.00 9.61 0.84
N THR A 102 -7.08 10.22 1.34
CA THR A 102 -8.41 10.14 0.73
C THR A 102 -8.45 10.93 -0.58
N THR A 103 -9.47 10.67 -1.40
CA THR A 103 -9.67 11.37 -2.69
C THR A 103 -9.86 12.88 -2.56
N ASN A 104 -10.21 13.39 -1.37
CA ASN A 104 -10.33 14.82 -1.08
C ASN A 104 -9.15 15.40 -0.28
N GLY A 105 -8.04 14.67 -0.18
CA GLY A 105 -6.79 15.16 0.40
C GLY A 105 -6.70 15.17 1.91
N LYS A 106 -7.52 14.36 2.60
CA LYS A 106 -7.29 14.10 4.03
C LYS A 106 -6.24 13.04 4.19
N VAL A 107 -5.30 13.28 5.10
CA VAL A 107 -4.16 12.40 5.35
C VAL A 107 -4.31 11.75 6.71
N LEU A 108 -4.14 10.42 6.75
CA LEU A 108 -4.05 9.63 7.97
C LEU A 108 -2.63 9.08 8.08
N ALA A 109 -1.96 9.35 9.20
CA ALA A 109 -0.62 8.87 9.47
C ALA A 109 -0.66 7.55 10.25
N LEU A 110 0.09 6.55 9.79
CA LEU A 110 0.28 5.27 10.45
C LEU A 110 1.73 5.17 10.95
N ASN A 111 1.88 4.86 12.24
CA ASN A 111 3.17 4.56 12.85
C ASN A 111 3.47 3.07 12.73
N PRO A 112 4.75 2.68 12.57
CA PRO A 112 5.11 1.26 12.56
C PRO A 112 4.88 0.65 13.95
N ALA A 113 4.44 -0.59 13.98
CA ALA A 113 4.22 -1.34 15.21
C ALA A 113 4.67 -2.80 15.07
N PRO A 114 4.98 -3.49 16.18
CA PRO A 114 5.21 -4.92 16.15
C PRO A 114 3.99 -5.67 15.60
N ASP A 115 4.22 -6.61 14.70
CA ASP A 115 3.14 -7.48 14.23
C ASP A 115 2.94 -8.66 15.19
N THR A 116 1.86 -8.56 15.95
CA THR A 116 1.48 -9.51 17.00
C THR A 116 0.31 -10.41 16.61
N HIS A 117 -0.20 -10.29 15.37
CA HIS A 117 -1.38 -11.03 14.96
C HIS A 117 -1.09 -12.53 14.81
N TYR A 118 -1.93 -13.34 15.46
CA TYR A 118 -1.95 -14.79 15.24
C TYR A 118 -2.77 -15.12 13.99
N HIS A 119 -2.25 -16.02 13.17
CA HIS A 119 -2.89 -16.41 11.93
C HIS A 119 -3.14 -17.92 11.89
N ASP A 120 -4.38 -18.28 11.56
CA ASP A 120 -4.77 -19.67 11.37
C ASP A 120 -4.16 -20.23 10.08
N PRO A 121 -3.23 -21.21 10.14
CA PRO A 121 -2.55 -21.75 8.96
C PRO A 121 -3.49 -22.43 7.96
N LYS A 122 -4.75 -22.70 8.34
CA LYS A 122 -5.75 -23.35 7.47
C LYS A 122 -6.53 -22.37 6.59
N LYS A 123 -6.41 -21.06 6.80
CA LYS A 123 -7.20 -20.07 6.06
C LYS A 123 -6.52 -19.60 4.79
N ILE A 124 -7.29 -19.57 3.69
CA ILE A 124 -6.92 -18.85 2.48
C ILE A 124 -7.13 -17.35 2.74
N ARG A 125 -6.16 -16.54 2.33
CA ARG A 125 -6.15 -15.08 2.50
C ARG A 125 -6.10 -14.41 1.14
N ILE A 126 -6.72 -13.23 1.07
CA ILE A 126 -6.67 -12.37 -0.09
C ILE A 126 -5.70 -11.23 0.18
N TYR A 127 -4.61 -11.18 -0.58
CA TYR A 127 -3.61 -10.14 -0.51
C TYR A 127 -3.73 -9.21 -1.70
N GLN A 128 -3.72 -7.92 -1.39
CA GLN A 128 -3.48 -6.85 -2.34
C GLN A 128 -2.00 -6.54 -2.34
N GLU A 129 -1.28 -6.94 -3.39
CA GLU A 129 0.07 -6.45 -3.67
C GLU A 129 -0.06 -5.01 -4.17
N ILE A 130 0.64 -4.04 -3.57
CA ILE A 130 0.42 -2.61 -3.83
C ILE A 130 1.57 -2.03 -4.65
N CYS A 131 2.81 -2.31 -4.25
CA CYS A 131 3.99 -1.77 -4.91
C CYS A 131 5.14 -2.78 -4.77
N PRO A 132 5.84 -3.15 -5.86
CA PRO A 132 5.71 -2.64 -7.23
C PRO A 132 4.73 -3.43 -8.12
N LEU A 133 4.19 -4.57 -7.66
CA LEU A 133 3.54 -5.56 -8.53
C LEU A 133 2.08 -5.25 -8.91
N ASP A 134 1.31 -4.62 -8.02
CA ASP A 134 -0.10 -4.25 -8.23
C ASP A 134 -1.01 -5.41 -8.70
N THR A 135 -1.16 -6.46 -7.87
CA THR A 135 -2.02 -7.62 -8.17
C THR A 135 -2.87 -8.06 -6.98
N LEU A 136 -3.99 -8.75 -7.27
CA LEU A 136 -4.83 -9.39 -6.26
C LEU A 136 -4.50 -10.89 -6.22
N VAL A 137 -4.15 -11.41 -5.05
CA VAL A 137 -3.63 -12.78 -4.89
C VAL A 137 -4.38 -13.51 -3.78
N ALA A 138 -4.80 -14.74 -4.04
CA ALA A 138 -5.19 -15.69 -3.01
C ALA A 138 -3.98 -16.51 -2.56
N SER A 139 -3.81 -16.73 -1.26
CA SER A 139 -2.66 -17.42 -0.68
C SER A 139 -3.05 -18.25 0.54
N ASN A 140 -2.46 -19.44 0.71
CA ASN A 140 -2.55 -20.21 1.95
C ASN A 140 -1.55 -19.75 3.02
N LYS A 141 -0.56 -18.93 2.62
CA LYS A 141 0.46 -18.36 3.50
C LYS A 141 -0.10 -17.29 4.40
N ASP A 142 0.45 -17.14 5.59
CA ASP A 142 0.26 -15.92 6.38
C ASP A 142 1.05 -14.73 5.80
N HIS A 143 0.98 -13.56 6.42
CA HIS A 143 1.60 -12.34 5.89
C HIS A 143 3.14 -12.43 5.90
N LYS A 144 3.77 -13.07 6.90
CA LYS A 144 5.23 -13.23 7.00
C LYS A 144 5.71 -14.21 5.95
N GLU A 145 5.05 -15.35 5.86
CA GLU A 145 5.33 -16.38 4.86
C GLU A 145 5.09 -15.87 3.44
N PHE A 146 4.01 -15.11 3.21
CA PHE A 146 3.69 -14.50 1.92
C PHE A 146 4.73 -13.46 1.54
N GLY A 147 5.05 -12.53 2.44
CA GLY A 147 6.07 -11.50 2.24
C GLY A 147 7.43 -12.10 1.89
N LYS A 148 7.87 -13.14 2.61
CA LYS A 148 9.09 -13.88 2.29
C LYS A 148 9.01 -14.58 0.93
N PHE A 149 7.90 -15.26 0.66
CA PHE A 149 7.70 -16.01 -0.58
C PHE A 149 7.76 -15.10 -1.81
N ILE A 150 6.99 -14.01 -1.81
CA ILE A 150 6.92 -13.11 -2.97
C ILE A 150 8.22 -12.33 -3.15
N THR A 151 8.98 -12.07 -2.08
CA THR A 151 10.26 -11.35 -2.17
C THR A 151 11.46 -12.22 -2.54
N THR A 152 11.30 -13.54 -2.49
CA THR A 152 12.33 -14.50 -2.90
C THR A 152 12.04 -15.14 -4.26
N GLN A 153 10.85 -14.94 -4.82
CA GLN A 153 10.46 -15.51 -6.10
C GLN A 153 10.86 -14.63 -7.29
N LYS A 154 11.64 -15.19 -8.23
CA LYS A 154 12.14 -14.44 -9.39
C LYS A 154 11.09 -14.15 -10.46
N ALA A 155 10.16 -15.07 -10.70
CA ALA A 155 9.27 -15.00 -11.87
C ALA A 155 8.03 -14.12 -11.67
N LYS A 156 7.54 -14.02 -10.43
CA LYS A 156 6.28 -13.34 -10.08
C LYS A 156 6.44 -12.37 -8.93
N GLY A 157 7.65 -12.23 -8.40
CA GLY A 157 7.96 -11.49 -7.21
C GLY A 157 8.77 -10.23 -7.47
N ALA A 158 9.04 -9.50 -6.40
CA ALA A 158 9.89 -8.32 -6.39
C ALA A 158 10.75 -8.34 -5.13
N PRO A 159 12.01 -7.85 -5.14
CA PRO A 159 12.92 -7.98 -4.00
C PRO A 159 12.39 -7.29 -2.73
N LYS A 160 11.55 -6.28 -2.88
CA LYS A 160 10.76 -5.66 -1.81
C LYS A 160 9.34 -5.44 -2.29
N ILE A 161 8.40 -5.48 -1.36
CA ILE A 161 6.99 -5.29 -1.68
C ILE A 161 6.26 -4.57 -0.55
N LEU A 162 5.29 -3.73 -0.89
CA LEU A 162 4.21 -3.27 -0.03
C LEU A 162 2.94 -4.05 -0.36
N PHE A 163 2.28 -4.61 0.64
CA PHE A 163 1.00 -5.32 0.46
C PHE A 163 0.10 -5.16 1.68
N ALA A 164 -1.18 -5.47 1.50
CA ALA A 164 -2.19 -5.49 2.55
C ALA A 164 -3.09 -6.73 2.42
N GLN A 165 -3.69 -7.16 3.53
CA GLN A 165 -4.67 -8.24 3.53
C GLN A 165 -6.07 -7.65 3.50
N ILE A 166 -6.88 -8.14 2.56
CA ILE A 166 -8.30 -7.81 2.48
C ILE A 166 -9.05 -8.68 3.49
N ASP A 167 -9.94 -8.06 4.27
CA ASP A 167 -10.85 -8.77 5.14
C ASP A 167 -12.02 -9.31 4.33
N PHE A 168 -11.89 -10.58 3.94
CA PHE A 168 -12.85 -11.28 3.11
C PHE A 168 -13.08 -12.68 3.66
N ASP A 169 -14.34 -13.07 3.83
CA ASP A 169 -14.73 -14.39 4.30
C ASP A 169 -14.78 -15.37 3.12
N VAL A 170 -13.66 -16.04 2.88
CA VAL A 170 -13.49 -17.02 1.80
C VAL A 170 -14.39 -18.24 2.01
N ASP A 171 -14.57 -18.68 3.26
CA ASP A 171 -15.34 -19.89 3.58
C ASP A 171 -16.83 -19.65 3.26
N ASN A 172 -17.38 -18.52 3.74
CA ASN A 172 -18.75 -18.12 3.43
C ASN A 172 -18.96 -17.90 1.92
N PHE A 173 -17.99 -17.28 1.23
CA PHE A 173 -18.06 -17.09 -0.23
C PHE A 173 -18.15 -18.42 -0.98
N ILE A 174 -17.37 -19.44 -0.60
CA ILE A 174 -17.44 -20.76 -1.26
C ILE A 174 -18.78 -21.43 -0.97
N GLU A 175 -19.25 -21.38 0.28
CA GLU A 175 -20.53 -21.98 0.67
C GLU A 175 -21.70 -21.34 -0.08
N SER A 176 -21.76 -20.01 -0.15
CA SER A 176 -22.84 -19.28 -0.82
C SER A 176 -22.89 -19.51 -2.32
N ASN A 177 -21.75 -19.83 -2.95
CA ASN A 177 -21.62 -19.95 -4.40
C ASN A 177 -21.57 -21.39 -4.93
N LYS A 178 -21.54 -22.41 -4.07
CA LYS A 178 -21.32 -23.82 -4.43
C LYS A 178 -22.25 -24.38 -5.52
N ASN A 179 -23.50 -23.90 -5.56
CA ASN A 179 -24.53 -24.37 -6.49
C ASN A 179 -25.05 -23.25 -7.42
N GLN A 180 -24.35 -22.13 -7.50
CA GLN A 180 -24.77 -21.01 -8.36
C GLN A 180 -24.22 -21.22 -9.78
N GLU A 181 -25.06 -20.97 -10.80
CA GLU A 181 -24.60 -20.97 -12.19
C GLU A 181 -23.60 -19.83 -12.47
N LEU A 182 -23.77 -18.69 -11.79
CA LEU A 182 -22.90 -17.53 -11.85
C LEU A 182 -22.55 -17.07 -10.43
N PRO A 183 -21.28 -17.18 -9.99
CA PRO A 183 -20.88 -16.74 -8.67
C PRO A 183 -21.08 -15.23 -8.47
N HIS A 184 -21.36 -14.82 -7.24
CA HIS A 184 -21.42 -13.44 -6.79
C HIS A 184 -20.29 -13.13 -5.79
N ILE A 185 -19.68 -11.94 -5.91
CA ILE A 185 -18.63 -11.48 -4.99
C ILE A 185 -18.82 -10.02 -4.59
N ASP A 186 -18.65 -9.74 -3.30
CA ASP A 186 -18.71 -8.40 -2.72
C ASP A 186 -17.34 -7.69 -2.74
N LEU A 187 -16.63 -7.75 -3.87
CA LEU A 187 -15.38 -7.02 -4.08
C LEU A 187 -15.43 -6.24 -5.40
N PRO A 188 -15.08 -4.94 -5.39
CA PRO A 188 -15.17 -4.10 -6.58
C PRO A 188 -14.16 -4.56 -7.65
N GLY A 189 -14.60 -4.59 -8.91
CA GLY A 189 -13.72 -4.87 -10.05
C GLY A 189 -13.17 -6.31 -10.11
N VAL A 190 -13.65 -7.23 -9.28
CA VAL A 190 -13.21 -8.63 -9.26
C VAL A 190 -14.15 -9.49 -10.11
N ASN A 191 -13.59 -10.33 -10.98
CA ASN A 191 -14.36 -11.34 -11.70
C ASN A 191 -14.74 -12.49 -10.75
N PRO A 192 -16.05 -12.71 -10.47
CA PRO A 192 -16.48 -13.70 -9.48
C PRO A 192 -16.10 -15.14 -9.85
N SER A 193 -16.25 -15.51 -11.12
CA SER A 193 -15.92 -16.85 -11.61
C SER A 193 -14.43 -17.13 -11.47
N ARG A 194 -13.59 -16.17 -11.87
CA ARG A 194 -12.13 -16.29 -11.72
C ARG A 194 -11.72 -16.41 -10.26
N PHE A 195 -12.34 -15.63 -9.37
CA PHE A 195 -12.09 -15.70 -7.94
C PHE A 195 -12.47 -17.09 -7.41
N TYR A 196 -13.67 -17.58 -7.72
CA TYR A 196 -14.14 -18.91 -7.33
C TYR A 196 -13.21 -20.04 -7.79
N ASP A 197 -12.77 -20.01 -9.05
CA ASP A 197 -11.83 -20.98 -9.60
C ASP A 197 -10.49 -20.96 -8.85
N CYS A 198 -9.94 -19.77 -8.58
CA CYS A 198 -8.69 -19.63 -7.85
C CYS A 198 -8.76 -20.20 -6.44
N ILE A 199 -9.84 -19.91 -5.71
CA ILE A 199 -10.03 -20.42 -4.35
C ILE A 199 -10.25 -21.94 -4.37
N THR A 200 -11.12 -22.44 -5.25
CA THR A 200 -11.40 -23.87 -5.40
C THR A 200 -10.13 -24.66 -5.73
N GLU A 201 -9.27 -24.10 -6.59
CA GLU A 201 -8.00 -24.73 -6.94
C GLU A 201 -7.03 -24.80 -5.74
N LEU A 202 -6.96 -23.76 -4.91
CA LEU A 202 -6.14 -23.76 -3.69
C LEU A 202 -6.67 -24.75 -2.64
N ILE A 203 -7.99 -24.89 -2.52
CA ILE A 203 -8.62 -25.88 -1.64
C ILE A 203 -8.28 -27.32 -2.10
N ASN A 204 -8.40 -27.59 -3.40
CA ASN A 204 -8.22 -28.93 -3.96
C ASN A 204 -6.75 -29.34 -4.16
N HIS A 205 -5.83 -28.37 -4.23
CA HIS A 205 -4.40 -28.59 -4.43
C HIS A 205 -3.57 -27.85 -3.37
N PRO A 206 -3.44 -28.41 -2.15
CA PRO A 206 -2.71 -27.76 -1.05
C PRO A 206 -1.22 -27.52 -1.33
N ASP A 207 -0.64 -28.20 -2.32
CA ASP A 207 0.72 -27.98 -2.82
C ASP A 207 0.86 -26.62 -3.54
N LYS A 208 -0.24 -26.07 -4.06
CA LYS A 208 -0.28 -24.73 -4.64
C LYS A 208 -0.42 -23.72 -3.52
N LEU A 209 0.55 -22.81 -3.44
CA LEU A 209 0.64 -21.86 -2.35
C LEU A 209 -0.08 -20.54 -2.63
N THR A 210 -0.11 -20.11 -3.91
CA THR A 210 -0.69 -18.83 -4.31
C THR A 210 -1.37 -18.91 -5.68
N LYS A 211 -2.38 -18.07 -5.89
CA LYS A 211 -3.05 -17.86 -7.18
C LYS A 211 -3.34 -16.38 -7.40
N THR A 212 -2.88 -15.86 -8.53
CA THR A 212 -3.26 -14.52 -8.99
C THR A 212 -4.71 -14.52 -9.45
N ILE A 213 -5.53 -13.73 -8.77
CA ILE A 213 -6.95 -13.51 -9.07
C ILE A 213 -7.08 -12.52 -10.23
N SER A 214 -6.42 -11.36 -10.12
CA SER A 214 -6.44 -10.29 -11.13
C SER A 214 -5.08 -9.64 -11.31
N LEU A 215 -4.82 -9.17 -12.54
CA LEU A 215 -3.74 -8.26 -12.86
C LEU A 215 -4.28 -6.85 -12.67
N GLY A 216 -3.75 -6.10 -11.71
CA GLY A 216 -4.34 -4.87 -11.19
C GLY A 216 -4.98 -5.08 -9.82
N GLY A 217 -4.63 -4.20 -8.90
CA GLY A 217 -5.22 -4.13 -7.58
C GLY A 217 -6.60 -3.47 -7.56
N ILE A 218 -7.36 -3.80 -6.52
CA ILE A 218 -8.66 -3.18 -6.23
C ILE A 218 -8.53 -2.02 -5.25
N LEU A 219 -7.32 -1.75 -4.73
CA LEU A 219 -7.09 -0.76 -3.67
C LEU A 219 -7.62 0.64 -4.01
N ARG A 220 -7.59 1.00 -5.29
CA ARG A 220 -8.12 2.29 -5.77
C ARG A 220 -9.58 2.50 -5.37
N ASP A 221 -10.39 1.44 -5.52
CA ASP A 221 -11.84 1.48 -5.35
C ASP A 221 -12.29 0.82 -4.03
N LEU A 222 -11.42 0.02 -3.41
CA LEU A 222 -11.69 -0.66 -2.15
C LEU A 222 -11.52 0.28 -0.96
N SER A 223 -12.57 0.49 -0.19
CA SER A 223 -12.51 1.18 1.10
C SER A 223 -11.47 0.55 2.03
N TYR A 224 -10.67 1.36 2.72
CA TYR A 224 -9.67 0.87 3.67
C TYR A 224 -10.27 0.09 4.85
N LYS A 225 -11.58 0.20 5.08
CA LYS A 225 -12.33 -0.59 6.07
C LYS A 225 -12.34 -2.09 5.80
N PHE A 226 -12.12 -2.46 4.54
CA PHE A 226 -11.99 -3.86 4.12
C PHE A 226 -10.54 -4.35 4.20
N LEU A 227 -9.65 -3.60 4.85
CA LEU A 227 -8.32 -4.11 5.20
C LEU A 227 -8.36 -4.69 6.60
N ARG A 228 -7.84 -5.91 6.76
CA ARG A 228 -8.00 -6.66 8.01
C ARG A 228 -7.10 -6.17 9.14
N HIS A 229 -5.85 -5.84 8.83
CA HIS A 229 -4.84 -5.53 9.85
C HIS A 229 -4.07 -4.24 9.56
N GLY A 230 -3.66 -4.05 8.30
CA GLY A 230 -2.83 -2.92 7.90
C GLY A 230 -1.95 -3.26 6.71
N PHE A 231 -0.80 -2.62 6.66
CA PHE A 231 0.13 -2.67 5.54
C PHE A 231 1.46 -3.26 5.98
N TRP A 232 2.02 -4.13 5.14
CA TRP A 232 3.34 -4.70 5.34
C TRP A 232 4.26 -4.29 4.21
N PHE A 233 5.41 -3.75 4.58
CA PHE A 233 6.58 -3.83 3.73
C PHE A 233 7.33 -5.12 4.05
N ALA A 234 7.76 -5.86 3.03
CA ALA A 234 8.55 -7.07 3.18
C ALA A 234 9.81 -7.04 2.30
N CYS A 235 10.87 -7.66 2.79
CA CYS A 235 12.15 -7.88 2.11
C CYS A 235 12.79 -9.16 2.64
N CYS A 236 12.65 -10.27 1.91
CA CYS A 236 13.09 -11.59 2.36
C CYS A 236 12.47 -11.94 3.74
N ASP A 237 13.29 -12.07 4.78
CA ASP A 237 12.86 -12.38 6.15
C ASP A 237 12.47 -11.12 6.97
N GLU A 238 12.74 -9.92 6.45
CA GLU A 238 12.43 -8.67 7.12
C GLU A 238 11.01 -8.20 6.78
N THR A 239 10.28 -7.73 7.79
CA THR A 239 8.98 -7.09 7.61
C THR A 239 8.88 -5.82 8.44
N LYS A 240 8.13 -4.83 7.93
CA LYS A 240 7.75 -3.64 8.66
C LYS A 240 6.26 -3.40 8.52
N PHE A 241 5.56 -3.43 9.65
CA PHE A 241 4.10 -3.41 9.70
C PHE A 241 3.58 -2.04 10.15
N PHE A 242 2.56 -1.56 9.46
CA PHE A 242 1.83 -0.34 9.72
C PHE A 242 0.35 -0.70 9.97
N PRO A 243 -0.08 -0.83 11.24
CA PRO A 243 -1.45 -1.20 11.56
C PRO A 243 -2.45 -0.14 11.12
N MET A 244 -3.62 -0.59 10.66
CA MET A 244 -4.78 0.29 10.56
C MET A 244 -5.34 0.56 11.96
N PRO A 245 -5.80 1.79 12.24
CA PRO A 245 -6.59 2.06 13.44
C PRO A 245 -7.85 1.18 13.44
N SER A 246 -8.31 0.81 14.61
CA SER A 246 -9.59 0.12 14.80
C SER A 246 -10.76 0.96 14.30
N LEU A 247 -11.91 0.33 14.02
CA LEU A 247 -13.12 1.06 13.62
C LEU A 247 -13.52 2.13 14.65
N ASP A 248 -13.42 1.81 15.95
CA ASP A 248 -13.70 2.77 17.01
C ASP A 248 -12.76 3.98 16.98
N GLU A 249 -11.45 3.76 16.76
CA GLU A 249 -10.48 4.86 16.60
C GLU A 249 -10.76 5.67 15.33
N LEU A 250 -11.13 5.02 14.22
CA LEU A 250 -11.50 5.69 12.98
C LEU A 250 -12.72 6.60 13.16
N GLU A 251 -13.73 6.13 13.88
CA GLU A 251 -14.98 6.86 14.13
C GLU A 251 -14.83 7.98 15.15
N ASN A 252 -13.99 7.80 16.19
CA ASN A 252 -13.89 8.75 17.30
C ASN A 252 -12.68 9.69 17.20
N GLN A 253 -11.52 9.19 16.77
CA GLN A 253 -10.26 9.94 16.76
C GLN A 253 -9.91 10.44 15.36
N TYR A 254 -10.16 9.63 14.33
CA TYR A 254 -9.83 9.95 12.94
C TYR A 254 -11.05 10.31 12.08
N TYR A 255 -12.14 10.76 12.71
CA TYR A 255 -13.39 11.10 12.02
C TYR A 255 -13.20 12.10 10.86
N TYR A 256 -12.24 13.03 11.01
CA TYR A 256 -11.91 14.04 9.99
C TYR A 256 -11.47 13.42 8.66
N TRP A 257 -10.87 12.24 8.70
CA TRP A 257 -10.41 11.44 7.57
C TRP A 257 -11.47 10.40 7.19
N TRP A 258 -11.99 9.68 8.19
CA TRP A 258 -12.91 8.55 8.02
C TRP A 258 -14.18 8.91 7.24
N LYS A 259 -14.79 10.06 7.51
CA LYS A 259 -16.02 10.48 6.81
C LYS A 259 -15.86 10.72 5.31
N PHE A 260 -14.62 10.74 4.81
CA PHE A 260 -14.30 10.91 3.39
C PHE A 260 -13.77 9.64 2.75
N GLU A 261 -13.58 8.59 3.54
CA GLU A 261 -13.33 7.26 3.02
C GLU A 261 -14.65 6.69 2.49
N LYS A 262 -14.63 6.22 1.25
CA LYS A 262 -15.79 5.63 0.56
C LYS A 262 -15.61 4.13 0.45
#